data_AF-A0A8J5MJ75-F1
#
_entry.id   AF-A0A8J5MJ75-F1
#
_cell.length_a   1.000
_cell.length_b   1.000
_cell.length_c   1.000
_cell.angle_alpha   90.00
_cell.angle_beta   90.00
_cell.angle_gamma   90.00
#
_symmetry.space_group_name_H-M   'P 1'
#
loop_
_entity.id
_entity.type
_entity.pdbx_description
1 polymer ?
#
loop_
_entity_poly.entity_id
_entity_poly.type
_entity_poly.pdbx_seq_one_letter_code
_entity_poly.pdbx_strand_id
1 'polypeptide(L)'
;MVSMDEFRTSKLCSQCHHTLSSVHYLVNTKLTKRKKRKGVVLIRNRAEDCGARYWDRNVNTAMNMLELLKSGVLGQGRLEPFKRK
;
A
#
# COMPACT_ATOMS: atom_id res chain seq x y z
N MET A 1 13.63 18.25 -3.19
CA MET A 1 12.68 17.22 -2.75
C MET A 1 11.48 17.29 -3.69
N VAL A 2 11.18 16.22 -4.44
CA VAL A 2 10.02 16.21 -5.35
C VAL A 2 8.77 15.87 -4.54
N SER A 3 7.74 16.71 -4.62
CA SER A 3 6.44 16.42 -3.99
C SER A 3 5.68 15.40 -4.83
N MET A 4 5.27 14.28 -4.24
CA MET A 4 4.49 13.22 -4.90
C MET A 4 3.18 12.97 -4.15
N ASP A 5 2.10 12.78 -4.91
CA ASP A 5 0.79 12.44 -4.36
C ASP A 5 0.67 10.93 -4.09
N GLU A 6 0.43 10.58 -2.83
CA GLU A 6 0.33 9.19 -2.35
C GLU A 6 -1.01 8.50 -2.68
N PHE A 7 -1.89 9.12 -3.48
CA PHE A 7 -3.23 8.60 -3.77
C PHE A 7 -3.25 7.09 -4.14
N ARG A 8 -3.98 6.32 -3.32
CA ARG A 8 -4.19 4.85 -3.43
C ARG A 8 -2.93 3.97 -3.33
N THR A 9 -1.74 4.52 -3.10
CA THR A 9 -0.49 3.74 -2.99
C THR A 9 -0.52 2.69 -1.88
N SER A 10 -1.22 2.94 -0.79
CA SER A 10 -1.43 1.94 0.27
C SER A 10 -2.58 0.97 -0.03
N LYS A 11 -3.41 1.23 -1.03
CA LYS A 11 -4.62 0.46 -1.37
C LYS A 11 -4.41 -0.54 -2.50
N LEU A 12 -3.38 -0.38 -3.32
CA LEU A 12 -3.11 -1.24 -4.48
C LEU A 12 -1.88 -2.11 -4.26
N CYS A 13 -1.91 -3.33 -4.76
CA CYS A 13 -0.74 -4.22 -4.81
C CYS A 13 0.29 -3.66 -5.79
N SER A 14 1.56 -3.59 -5.40
CA SER A 14 2.65 -3.13 -6.27
C SER A 14 3.03 -4.10 -7.39
N GLN A 15 2.58 -5.35 -7.32
CA GLN A 15 2.87 -6.35 -8.37
C GLN A 15 1.77 -6.40 -9.44
N CYS A 16 0.49 -6.30 -9.04
CA CYS A 16 -0.65 -6.53 -9.94
C CYS A 16 -1.65 -5.36 -9.97
N HIS A 17 -1.40 -4.31 -9.18
CA HIS A 17 -2.24 -3.11 -9.04
C HIS A 17 -3.73 -3.33 -8.71
N HIS A 18 -4.14 -4.56 -8.37
CA HIS A 18 -5.45 -4.85 -7.80
C HIS A 18 -5.58 -4.32 -6.37
N THR A 19 -6.82 -4.07 -5.96
CA THR A 19 -7.14 -3.56 -4.62
C THR A 19 -6.77 -4.59 -3.57
N LEU A 20 -6.01 -4.17 -2.58
CA LEU A 20 -5.70 -4.96 -1.40
C LEU A 20 -6.92 -5.01 -0.48
N SER A 21 -7.11 -6.17 0.14
CA SER A 21 -8.20 -6.36 1.10
C SER A 21 -8.06 -5.43 2.31
N SER A 22 -9.20 -5.13 2.95
CA SER A 22 -9.22 -4.26 4.12
C SER A 22 -8.45 -4.89 5.28
N VAL A 23 -7.66 -4.06 5.95
CA VAL A 23 -6.88 -4.47 7.11
C VAL A 23 -7.71 -4.24 8.37
N HIS A 24 -8.04 -5.33 9.06
CA HIS A 24 -8.60 -5.27 10.40
C HIS A 24 -7.47 -5.28 11.42
N TYR A 25 -7.19 -4.12 12.02
CA TYR A 25 -6.33 -4.07 13.19
C TYR A 25 -7.13 -4.53 14.40
N LEU A 26 -6.60 -5.48 15.17
CA LEU A 26 -7.10 -5.77 16.52
C LEU A 26 -6.77 -4.56 17.40
N VAL A 27 -7.68 -3.60 17.47
CA VAL A 27 -7.58 -2.45 18.36
C VAL A 27 -8.10 -2.88 19.73
N ASN A 28 -7.24 -2.87 20.74
CA ASN A 28 -7.70 -3.04 22.11
C ASN A 28 -8.39 -1.74 22.55
N THR A 29 -9.72 -1.74 22.58
CA THR A 29 -10.54 -0.58 22.98
C THR A 29 -10.38 -0.20 24.45
N LYS A 30 -9.79 -1.08 25.28
CA LYS A 30 -9.55 -0.85 26.71
C LYS A 30 -8.23 -0.12 27.01
N LEU A 31 -7.37 0.08 26.02
CA LEU A 31 -6.12 0.83 26.18
C LEU A 31 -6.29 2.25 25.65
N THR A 32 -5.94 3.25 26.46
CA THR A 32 -6.03 4.69 26.13
C THR A 32 -5.17 5.11 24.93
N LYS A 33 -4.28 4.24 24.43
CA LYS A 33 -3.48 4.44 23.22
C LYS A 33 -3.66 3.27 22.25
N ARG A 34 -3.92 3.59 20.97
CA ARG A 34 -3.96 2.63 19.85
C ARG A 34 -2.59 1.94 19.70
N LYS A 35 -2.37 0.83 20.40
CA LYS A 35 -1.13 0.04 20.29
C LYS A 35 -1.32 -1.00 19.18
N LYS A 36 -0.56 -0.88 18.08
CA LYS A 36 -0.43 -1.99 17.12
C LYS A 36 0.12 -3.19 17.90
N ARG A 37 -0.59 -4.33 17.88
CA ARG A 37 -0.04 -5.58 18.43
C ARG A 37 1.20 -5.96 17.59
N LYS A 38 2.37 -6.01 18.22
CA LYS A 38 3.59 -6.53 17.59
C LYS A 38 3.32 -7.97 17.14
N GLY A 39 3.59 -8.28 15.88
CA GLY A 39 3.55 -9.67 15.37
C GLY A 39 2.21 -10.17 14.82
N VAL A 40 1.17 -9.34 14.69
CA VAL A 40 -0.04 -9.78 13.98
C VAL A 40 0.19 -9.67 12.48
N VAL A 41 0.45 -10.81 11.85
CA VAL A 41 0.38 -10.99 10.40
C VAL A 41 -0.96 -10.41 9.94
N LEU A 42 -0.93 -9.35 9.15
CA LEU A 42 -2.14 -8.88 8.48
C LEU A 42 -2.41 -9.88 7.37
N ILE A 43 -3.26 -10.87 7.67
CA ILE A 43 -3.67 -11.99 6.80
C ILE A 43 -4.19 -11.50 5.43
N ARG A 44 -4.43 -10.20 5.26
CA ARG A 44 -5.11 -9.55 4.15
C ARG A 44 -4.31 -8.43 3.49
N ASN A 45 -2.98 -8.52 3.43
CA ASN A 45 -2.16 -7.66 2.55
C ASN A 45 -1.90 -8.34 1.19
N ARG A 46 -2.90 -9.06 0.67
CA ARG A 46 -2.86 -9.68 -0.66
C ARG A 46 -4.07 -9.21 -1.45
N ALA A 47 -3.84 -8.97 -2.73
CA ALA A 47 -4.91 -8.97 -3.71
C ALA A 47 -5.34 -10.42 -3.95
N GLU A 48 -6.62 -10.63 -4.17
CA GLU A 48 -7.15 -11.93 -4.60
C GLU A 48 -6.40 -12.33 -5.89
N ASP A 49 -5.94 -13.59 -5.94
CA ASP A 49 -5.19 -14.17 -7.06
C ASP A 49 -3.78 -13.59 -7.34
N CYS A 50 -3.23 -12.78 -6.44
CA CYS A 50 -1.86 -12.29 -6.57
C CYS A 50 -0.86 -13.13 -5.75
N GLY A 51 0.17 -13.65 -6.41
CA GLY A 51 1.26 -14.41 -5.78
C GLY A 51 2.21 -13.56 -4.91
N ALA A 52 2.04 -12.23 -4.87
CA ALA A 52 2.91 -11.35 -4.10
C ALA A 52 2.76 -11.58 -2.58
N ARG A 53 3.90 -11.69 -1.89
CA ARG A 53 3.96 -11.96 -0.44
C ARG A 53 4.51 -10.77 0.33
N TYR A 54 3.82 -9.64 0.27
CA TYR A 54 4.18 -8.47 1.08
C TYR A 54 3.76 -8.68 2.53
N TRP A 55 4.75 -8.89 3.40
CA TRP A 55 4.54 -9.04 4.85
C TRP A 55 4.17 -7.72 5.53
N ASP A 56 4.55 -6.58 4.93
CA ASP A 56 4.25 -5.24 5.43
C ASP A 56 3.60 -4.37 4.33
N ARG A 57 2.48 -3.71 4.69
CA ARG A 57 1.73 -2.82 3.79
C ARG A 57 2.50 -1.54 3.45
N ASN A 58 3.35 -1.05 4.35
CA ASN A 58 4.22 0.08 4.11
C ASN A 58 5.30 -0.27 3.07
N VAL A 59 5.81 -1.50 3.06
CA VAL A 59 6.74 -1.96 2.02
C VAL A 59 6.05 -1.92 0.65
N ASN A 60 4.83 -2.46 0.54
CA ASN A 60 4.03 -2.35 -0.69
C ASN A 60 3.79 -0.89 -1.11
N THR A 61 3.48 -0.02 -0.15
CA THR A 61 3.25 1.41 -0.40
C THR A 61 4.51 2.10 -0.93
N ALA A 62 5.68 1.81 -0.33
CA ALA A 62 6.96 2.35 -0.75
C ALA A 62 7.32 1.89 -2.18
N MET A 63 7.03 0.63 -2.53
CA MET A 63 7.22 0.12 -3.88
C MET A 63 6.36 0.88 -4.90
N ASN A 64 5.08 1.11 -4.60
CA ASN A 64 4.21 1.93 -5.46
C ASN A 64 4.74 3.37 -5.62
N MET A 65 5.21 3.99 -4.53
CA MET A 65 5.78 5.33 -4.57
C MET A 65 7.06 5.38 -5.44
N LEU A 66 7.90 4.36 -5.35
CA LEU A 66 9.11 4.25 -6.18
C LEU A 66 8.76 4.11 -7.67
N GLU A 67 7.72 3.34 -8.00
CA GLU A 67 7.25 3.16 -9.38
C GLU A 67 6.72 4.48 -9.97
N LEU A 68 5.91 5.21 -9.19
CA LEU A 68 5.42 6.54 -9.57
C LEU A 68 6.57 7.54 -9.76
N LEU A 69 7.57 7.52 -8.87
CA LEU A 69 8.74 8.39 -9.00
C LEU A 69 9.51 8.09 -10.28
N LYS A 70 9.76 6.82 -10.59
CA LYS A 70 10.43 6.40 -11.82
C LYS A 70 9.66 6.86 -13.05
N SER A 71 8.35 6.64 -13.08
CA SER A 71 7.48 7.07 -14.19
C SER A 71 7.51 8.59 -14.39
N GLY A 72 7.49 9.36 -13.29
CA GLY A 72 7.62 10.82 -13.32
C GLY A 72 8.99 11.28 -13.85
N VAL A 73 10.09 10.68 -13.39
CA VAL A 73 11.45 11.01 -13.85
C VAL A 73 11.64 10.67 -15.34
N LEU A 74 11.01 9.61 -15.82
CA LEU A 74 11.01 9.23 -17.24
C LEU A 74 10.03 10.03 -18.09
N GLY A 75 9.27 10.98 -17.52
CA GLY A 75 8.30 11.79 -18.26
C GLY A 75 7.05 11.04 -18.73
N GLN A 76 6.83 9.82 -18.24
CA GLN A 76 5.66 8.98 -18.58
C GLN A 76 4.38 9.42 -17.85
N GLY A 77 4.50 10.34 -16.89
CA GLY A 77 3.39 10.85 -16.11
C GLY A 77 2.95 9.86 -15.03
N ARG A 78 1.65 9.88 -14.70
CA ARG A 78 1.11 9.05 -13.63
C ARG A 78 0.55 7.74 -14.17
N LEU A 79 0.97 6.63 -13.57
CA LEU A 79 0.47 5.29 -13.87
C LEU A 79 -1.05 5.21 -13.72
N GLU A 80 -1.71 4.58 -14.70
CA GLU A 80 -3.19 4.44 -14.79
C GLU A 80 -3.88 4.03 -13.48
N PRO A 81 -3.41 3.00 -12.73
CA PRO A 81 -4.09 2.56 -11.52
C PRO A 81 -4.15 3.63 -10.42
N PHE A 82 -3.24 4.60 -10.48
CA PHE A 82 -3.06 5.66 -9.50
C PHE A 82 -3.61 7.01 -9.97
N LYS A 83 -4.16 7.12 -11.18
CA LYS A 83 -4.82 8.35 -11.62
C LYS A 83 -6.04 8.64 -10.74
N ARG A 84 -6.27 9.93 -10.46
CA ARG A 84 -7.53 10.40 -9.88
C ARG A 84 -8.55 10.45 -11.02
N LYS A 85 -9.68 9.79 -10.85
CA LYS A 85 -10.84 9.92 -11.76
C LYS A 85 -11.62 11.17 -11.38
#